data_AF-A0A2D4K725-F1
#
_entry.id   AF-A0A2D4K725-F1
#
_cell.length_a   1.000
_cell.length_b   1.000
_cell.length_c   1.000
_cell.angle_alpha   90.00
_cell.angle_beta   90.00
_cell.angle_gamma   90.00
#
_symmetry.space_group_name_H-M   'P 1'
#
loop_
_entity.id
_entity.type
_entity.pdbx_description
1 polymer ?
#
loop_
_entity_poly.entity_id
_entity_poly.type
_entity_poly.pdbx_seq_one_letter_code
_entity_poly.pdbx_strand_id
1 'polypeptide(L)'
;MLRIGSGKFSLSGGNWDTVSDAAKDLLSHMLHVDPHQRYTAEQVLKHSWIACRDQLPYYQLNRQDAPHLVKGAMAATYSALNNKTFQPVLEPVAASSLAQRRSMKKLTSTDL
;
A
#
# COMPACT_ATOMS: atom_id res chain seq x y z
N MET A 1 -2.48 -8.26 -1.75
CA MET A 1 -1.43 -7.38 -1.16
C MET A 1 0.01 -7.90 -1.35
N LEU A 2 0.32 -8.73 -2.35
CA LEU A 2 1.63 -9.41 -2.42
C LEU A 2 2.82 -8.51 -2.82
N ARG A 3 2.61 -7.40 -3.53
CA ARG A 3 3.71 -6.53 -4.00
C ARG A 3 4.15 -5.47 -2.99
N ILE A 4 3.22 -4.90 -2.22
CA ILE A 4 3.53 -3.85 -1.24
C ILE A 4 4.14 -4.46 0.03
N GLY A 5 3.61 -5.61 0.50
CA GLY A 5 4.13 -6.29 1.68
C GLY A 5 5.48 -6.98 1.50
N SER A 6 5.94 -7.18 0.26
CA SER A 6 7.23 -7.81 -0.03
C SER A 6 8.39 -6.83 -0.21
N GLY A 7 8.13 -5.51 -0.29
CA GLY A 7 9.16 -4.50 -0.46
C GLY A 7 9.92 -4.55 -1.79
N LYS A 8 9.47 -5.37 -2.76
CA LYS A 8 10.18 -5.56 -4.02
C LYS A 8 9.72 -4.53 -5.05
N PHE A 9 10.51 -3.48 -5.23
CA PHE A 9 10.42 -2.54 -6.35
C PHE A 9 11.69 -2.66 -7.22
N SER A 10 11.53 -2.49 -8.54
CA SER A 10 12.65 -2.56 -9.47
C SER A 10 13.29 -1.19 -9.62
N LEU A 11 14.52 -1.03 -9.15
CA LEU A 11 15.39 0.14 -9.39
C LEU A 11 16.42 -0.12 -10.50
N SER A 12 16.15 -1.09 -11.37
CA SER A 12 16.99 -1.47 -12.49
C SER A 12 16.20 -1.48 -13.80
N GLY A 13 16.86 -1.08 -14.89
CA GLY A 13 16.31 -1.09 -16.25
C GLY A 13 15.56 0.19 -16.65
N GLY A 14 15.65 0.53 -17.93
CA GLY A 14 14.95 1.67 -18.53
C GLY A 14 15.52 2.99 -18.03
N ASN A 15 14.67 3.86 -17.50
CA ASN A 15 15.12 5.15 -16.93
C ASN A 15 16.05 4.96 -15.72
N TRP A 16 15.97 3.84 -15.02
CA TRP A 16 16.80 3.63 -13.84
C TRP A 16 18.29 3.49 -14.15
N ASP A 17 18.64 3.20 -15.40
CA ASP A 17 20.04 3.10 -15.80
C ASP A 17 20.71 4.49 -15.89
N THR A 18 19.92 5.56 -16.08
CA THR A 18 20.40 6.95 -16.14
C THR A 18 20.16 7.73 -14.85
N VAL A 19 19.33 7.21 -13.95
CA VAL A 19 19.04 7.81 -12.65
C VAL A 19 20.24 7.64 -11.71
N SER A 20 20.61 8.72 -11.00
CA SER A 20 21.74 8.71 -10.07
C SER A 20 21.54 7.77 -8.89
N ASP A 21 22.64 7.20 -8.39
CA ASP A 21 22.60 6.28 -7.24
C ASP A 21 22.08 6.97 -5.98
N ALA A 22 22.34 8.26 -5.80
CA ALA A 22 21.76 9.05 -4.72
C ALA A 22 20.22 9.11 -4.77
N ALA A 23 19.62 9.09 -5.96
CA ALA A 23 18.16 9.06 -6.10
C ALA A 23 17.58 7.69 -5.73
N LYS A 24 18.27 6.63 -6.17
CA LYS A 24 17.92 5.23 -5.85
C LYS A 24 18.02 4.96 -4.36
N ASP A 25 19.06 5.47 -3.72
CA ASP A 25 19.28 5.37 -2.27
C ASP A 25 18.14 6.05 -1.49
N LEU A 26 17.81 7.29 -1.84
CA LEU A 26 16.70 8.02 -1.21
C LEU A 26 15.37 7.25 -1.32
N LEU A 27 15.06 6.74 -2.51
CA LEU A 27 13.82 5.98 -2.72
C LEU A 27 13.78 4.67 -1.94
N SER A 28 14.94 4.02 -1.78
CA SER A 28 15.04 2.79 -1.00
C SER A 28 14.70 3.02 0.47
N HIS A 29 15.15 4.14 1.02
CA HIS A 29 14.82 4.56 2.38
C HIS A 29 13.38 5.08 2.52
N MET A 30 12.82 5.74 1.50
CA MET A 30 11.43 6.23 1.54
C MET A 30 10.38 5.11 1.35
N LEU A 31 10.68 4.11 0.54
CA LEU A 31 9.79 2.96 0.26
C LEU A 31 10.12 1.74 1.11
N HIS A 32 10.88 1.94 2.20
CA HIS A 32 11.23 0.86 3.10
C HIS A 32 9.98 0.21 3.74
N VAL A 33 9.98 -1.13 3.81
CA VAL A 33 8.85 -1.92 4.33
C VAL A 33 8.64 -1.65 5.82
N ASP A 34 9.73 -1.66 6.58
CA ASP A 34 9.74 -1.32 8.00
C ASP A 34 9.59 0.21 8.18
N PRO A 35 8.50 0.68 8.81
CA PRO A 35 8.30 2.10 9.09
C PRO A 35 9.39 2.73 9.98
N HIS A 36 10.04 1.94 10.84
CA HIS A 36 11.09 2.46 11.74
C HIS A 36 12.39 2.77 11.00
N GLN A 37 12.62 2.11 9.86
CA GLN A 37 13.76 2.36 8.97
C GLN A 37 13.41 3.34 7.86
N ARG A 38 12.12 3.71 7.73
CA ARG A 38 11.66 4.66 6.72
C ARG A 38 12.07 6.07 7.10
N TYR A 39 12.66 6.79 6.14
CA TYR A 39 13.03 8.18 6.37
C TYR A 39 11.83 9.05 6.72
N THR A 40 12.03 9.84 7.78
CA THR A 40 11.15 10.96 8.13
C THR A 40 11.30 12.09 7.11
N ALA A 41 10.32 13.00 7.07
CA ALA A 41 10.36 14.16 6.16
C ALA A 41 11.64 15.00 6.35
N GLU A 42 12.11 15.16 7.59
CA GLU A 42 13.35 15.90 7.88
C GLU A 42 14.59 15.19 7.29
N GLN A 43 14.68 13.86 7.43
CA GLN A 43 15.78 13.07 6.87
C GLN A 43 15.78 13.12 5.33
N VAL A 44 14.60 13.10 4.71
CA VAL A 44 14.46 13.27 3.25
C VAL A 44 15.01 14.63 2.80
N LEU A 45 14.67 15.71 3.51
CA LEU A 45 15.13 17.06 3.16
C LEU A 45 16.66 17.22 3.30
N LYS A 46 17.27 16.50 4.25
CA LYS A 46 18.72 16.51 4.49
C LYS A 46 19.49 15.60 3.52
N HIS A 47 18.81 14.74 2.76
CA HIS A 47 19.47 13.81 1.86
C HIS A 47 20.19 14.54 0.72
N SER A 48 21.37 14.07 0.32
CA SER A 48 22.21 14.71 -0.70
C SER A 48 21.50 14.92 -2.03
N TRP A 49 20.59 14.01 -2.40
CA TRP A 49 19.76 14.17 -3.61
C TRP A 49 18.82 15.38 -3.57
N ILE A 50 18.31 15.77 -2.39
CA ILE A 50 17.45 16.95 -2.21
C ILE A 50 18.30 18.19 -1.91
N ALA A 51 19.28 18.07 -1.00
CA ALA A 51 20.11 19.18 -0.54
C ALA A 51 21.06 19.70 -1.62
N CYS A 52 21.64 18.81 -2.45
CA CYS A 52 22.55 19.17 -3.52
C CYS A 52 21.84 19.17 -4.89
N ARG A 53 20.63 19.74 -4.96
CA ARG A 53 19.84 19.79 -6.20
C ARG A 53 20.61 20.42 -7.36
N ASP A 54 21.46 21.40 -7.08
CA ASP A 54 22.25 22.11 -8.09
C ASP A 54 23.35 21.25 -8.73
N GLN A 55 23.69 20.12 -8.09
CA GLN A 55 24.68 19.16 -8.59
C GLN A 55 24.02 18.00 -9.34
N LEU A 56 22.68 17.98 -9.43
CA LEU A 56 21.98 16.93 -10.14
C LEU A 56 22.16 17.10 -11.65
N PRO A 57 22.47 16.01 -12.37
CA PRO A 57 22.60 16.07 -13.81
C PRO A 57 21.24 16.45 -14.43
N TYR A 58 21.29 17.30 -15.46
CA TYR A 58 20.12 17.71 -16.24
C TYR A 58 19.71 16.58 -17.21
N TYR A 59 19.32 15.43 -16.67
CA TYR A 59 18.79 14.31 -17.46
C TYR A 59 17.27 14.46 -17.63
N GLN A 60 16.81 14.42 -18.88
CA GLN A 60 15.40 14.23 -19.18
C GLN A 60 15.07 12.74 -19.06
N LEU A 61 14.24 12.40 -18.08
CA LEU A 61 13.73 11.03 -17.94
C LEU A 61 12.72 10.77 -19.06
N ASN A 62 12.82 9.60 -19.69
CA ASN A 62 11.86 9.19 -20.72
C ASN A 62 10.51 8.91 -20.05
N ARG A 63 9.56 9.84 -20.14
CA ARG A 63 8.22 9.66 -19.56
C ARG A 63 7.43 8.75 -20.49
N GLN A 64 6.82 7.69 -19.95
CA GLN A 64 5.83 6.92 -20.70
C GLN A 64 4.68 7.86 -21.11
N ASP A 65 4.34 7.88 -22.40
CA ASP A 65 3.32 8.76 -23.01
C ASP A 65 1.86 8.43 -22.63
N ALA A 66 1.64 7.77 -21.49
CA ALA A 66 0.33 7.33 -21.03
C ALA A 66 -0.01 7.88 -19.62
N PRO A 67 -0.21 9.21 -19.48
CA PRO A 67 -0.48 9.84 -18.18
C PRO A 67 -1.75 9.32 -17.49
N HIS A 68 -2.74 8.86 -18.27
CA HIS A 68 -3.99 8.29 -17.74
C HIS A 68 -3.78 6.94 -17.06
N LEU A 69 -2.86 6.10 -17.55
CA LEU A 69 -2.52 4.81 -16.92
C LEU A 69 -1.84 5.01 -15.57
N VAL A 70 -0.94 5.99 -15.47
CA VAL A 70 -0.27 6.34 -14.21
C VAL A 70 -1.28 6.80 -13.16
N LYS A 71 -2.25 7.64 -13.55
CA LYS A 71 -3.31 8.11 -12.66
C LYS A 71 -4.20 6.96 -12.19
N GLY A 72 -4.59 6.05 -13.08
CA GLY A 72 -5.38 4.87 -12.75
C GLY A 72 -4.64 3.91 -11.80
N ALA A 73 -3.37 3.63 -12.07
CA ALA A 73 -2.52 2.78 -11.24
C ALA A 73 -2.33 3.36 -9.83
N MET A 74 -2.15 4.69 -9.72
CA MET A 74 -2.05 5.37 -8.43
C MET A 74 -3.35 5.25 -7.62
N ALA A 75 -4.50 5.51 -8.25
CA ALA A 75 -5.81 5.40 -7.61
C ALA A 75 -6.08 3.97 -7.10
N ALA A 76 -5.79 2.96 -7.92
CA ALA A 76 -5.91 1.56 -7.52
C ALA A 76 -4.99 1.19 -6.34
N THR A 77 -3.76 1.72 -6.33
CA THR A 77 -2.80 1.48 -5.25
C THR A 77 -3.28 2.08 -3.92
N TYR A 78 -3.72 3.34 -3.91
CA TYR A 78 -4.25 3.97 -2.70
C TYR A 78 -5.55 3.32 -2.24
N SER A 79 -6.44 2.94 -3.15
CA SER A 79 -7.65 2.20 -2.82
C SER A 79 -7.33 0.88 -2.11
N ALA A 80 -6.37 0.11 -2.63
CA ALA A 80 -5.93 -1.14 -2.01
C ALA A 80 -5.26 -0.96 -0.63
N LEU A 81 -4.60 0.18 -0.38
CA LEU A 81 -3.97 0.50 0.91
C LEU A 81 -5.00 0.98 1.96
N ASN A 82 -5.95 1.81 1.55
CA ASN A 82 -6.93 2.41 2.46
C ASN A 82 -8.09 1.47 2.79
N ASN A 83 -8.28 0.42 2.00
CA ASN A 83 -9.29 -0.59 2.29
C ASN A 83 -8.83 -1.41 3.51
N LYS A 84 -9.28 -1.00 4.69
CA LYS A 84 -9.19 -1.78 5.93
C LYS A 84 -9.78 -3.17 5.65
N THR A 85 -8.91 -4.13 5.41
CA THR A 85 -9.28 -5.52 5.27
C THR A 85 -9.99 -5.98 6.54
N PHE A 86 -11.24 -6.42 6.33
CA PHE A 86 -12.12 -7.16 7.24
C PHE A 86 -12.75 -6.39 8.41
N GLN A 87 -13.78 -5.62 8.11
CA GLN A 87 -14.97 -5.70 8.95
C GLN A 87 -15.63 -7.05 8.60
N PRO A 88 -15.68 -8.06 9.50
CA PRO A 88 -16.46 -9.24 9.22
C PRO A 88 -17.91 -8.79 8.98
N VAL A 89 -18.48 -9.17 7.84
CA VAL A 89 -19.92 -9.00 7.63
C VAL A 89 -20.60 -9.83 8.71
N LEU A 90 -21.17 -9.15 9.71
CA LEU A 90 -21.89 -9.81 10.78
C LEU A 90 -23.15 -10.43 10.16
N GLU A 91 -23.25 -11.75 10.23
CA GLU A 91 -24.48 -12.45 9.89
C GLU A 91 -25.57 -12.13 10.92
N PRO A 92 -26.87 -12.21 10.54
CA PRO A 92 -27.96 -12.05 11.48
C PRO A 92 -27.77 -12.96 12.70
N VAL A 93 -28.15 -12.49 13.90
CA VAL A 93 -28.03 -13.28 15.14
C VAL A 93 -28.66 -14.67 15.02
N ALA A 94 -29.70 -14.81 14.20
CA ALA A 94 -30.36 -16.08 13.89
C ALA A 94 -29.46 -17.12 13.21
N ALA A 95 -28.39 -16.70 12.51
CA ALA A 95 -27.39 -17.58 11.93
C ALA A 95 -26.43 -18.17 12.98
N SER A 96 -26.43 -17.65 14.21
CA SER A 96 -25.66 -18.23 15.32
C SER A 96 -26.25 -19.57 15.75
N SER A 97 -25.39 -20.57 15.93
CA SER A 97 -25.77 -21.89 16.46
C SER A 97 -26.49 -21.80 17.82
N LEU A 98 -26.17 -20.81 18.65
CA LEU A 98 -26.85 -20.55 19.92
C LEU A 98 -28.29 -20.07 19.70
N ALA A 99 -28.52 -19.16 18.74
CA ALA A 99 -29.84 -18.64 18.43
C ALA A 99 -30.74 -19.71 17.81
N GLN A 100 -30.20 -20.55 16.91
CA GLN A 100 -30.89 -21.71 16.35
C GLN A 100 -31.33 -22.71 17.44
N ARG A 101 -30.47 -22.96 18.44
CA ARG A 101 -30.82 -23.83 19.57
C ARG A 101 -31.91 -23.24 20.46
N ARG A 102 -31.96 -21.91 20.60
CA ARG A 102 -32.98 -21.22 21.41
C ARG A 102 -34.35 -21.17 20.71
N SER A 103 -34.38 -21.02 19.37
CA SER A 103 -35.65 -21.02 18.62
C SER A 103 -36.32 -22.40 18.59
N MET A 104 -35.54 -23.48 18.47
CA MET A 104 -36.05 -24.86 18.49
C MET A 104 -36.78 -25.20 19.79
N LYS A 105 -36.29 -24.70 20.94
CA LYS A 105 -36.97 -24.89 22.24
C LYS A 105 -38.27 -24.10 22.39
N LYS A 106 -38.47 -23.05 21.60
CA LYS A 106 -39.70 -22.24 21.61
C LYS A 106 -40.84 -22.92 20.85
N LEU A 107 -40.53 -23.74 19.84
CA LEU A 107 -41.52 -24.52 19.08
C LEU A 107 -41.95 -25.80 19.82
N THR A 108 -41.18 -26.29 20.78
CA THR A 108 -41.47 -27.54 21.51
C THR A 108 -42.12 -27.33 22.87
N SER A 109 -42.52 -26.10 23.23
CA SER A 109 -43.04 -25.77 24.57
C SER A 109 -44.46 -25.18 24.57
N THR A 110 -45.17 -25.25 23.45
CA THR A 110 -46.61 -24.95 23.35
C THR A 110 -47.31 -26.11 22.66
N ASP A 111 -47.28 -27.26 23.30
CA ASP A 111 -48.23 -28.36 23.13
C ASP A 111 -48.12 -29.22 24.40
N LEU A 112 -48.81 -28.75 25.45
CA LEU A 112 -49.33 -29.51 26.59
C LEU A 112 -50.38 -28.64 27.29
#